data_AF-A0A3N7DIC9-F1
#
_entry.id   AF-A0A3N7DIC9-F1
#
_cell.length_a   1.000
_cell.length_b   1.000
_cell.length_c   1.000
_cell.angle_alpha   90.00
_cell.angle_beta   90.00
_cell.angle_gamma   90.00
#
_symmetry.space_group_name_H-M   'P 1'
#
loop_
_entity.id
_entity.type
_entity.pdbx_description
1 polymer ?
#
loop_
_entity_poly.entity_id
_entity_poly.type
_entity_poly.pdbx_seq_one_letter_code
_entity_poly.pdbx_strand_id
1 'polypeptide(L)'
;MDHQHSSNPSGGHGPALPLASNGVGAVSLCPCGVLTLHLNCFSLRLEPGAFQELHKLLGLALGELRPPATAAPERIGITAEAQASSGPGEALH
;
A
#
# COMPACT_ATOMS: atom_id res chain seq x y z
N MET A 1 -36.98 -3.15 48.59
CA MET A 1 -37.00 -3.44 47.14
C MET A 1 -36.12 -2.38 46.52
N ASP A 2 -34.82 -2.65 46.63
CA ASP A 2 -33.76 -1.66 46.52
C ASP A 2 -33.28 -1.63 45.08
N HIS A 3 -33.38 -0.44 44.47
CA HIS A 3 -32.87 -0.16 43.13
C HIS A 3 -31.34 -0.23 43.17
N GLN A 4 -30.78 -1.37 42.79
CA GLN A 4 -29.34 -1.51 42.63
C GLN A 4 -28.87 -0.56 41.53
N HIS A 5 -28.09 0.42 41.97
CA HIS A 5 -27.34 1.37 41.17
C HIS A 5 -26.41 0.61 40.22
N SER A 6 -26.63 0.73 38.92
CA SER A 6 -25.71 0.26 37.89
C SER A 6 -24.35 0.92 38.08
N SER A 7 -23.35 0.15 38.46
CA SER A 7 -21.95 0.52 38.36
C SER A 7 -21.59 0.62 36.87
N ASN A 8 -21.72 1.83 36.31
CA ASN A 8 -21.20 2.15 34.99
C ASN A 8 -19.67 2.11 35.08
N PRO A 9 -18.95 1.18 34.42
CA PRO A 9 -17.51 1.31 34.29
C PRO A 9 -17.28 2.50 33.38
N SER A 10 -16.98 3.65 33.97
CA SER A 10 -16.49 4.84 33.25
C SER A 10 -15.09 4.49 32.73
N GLY A 11 -15.06 3.70 31.65
CA GLY A 11 -13.85 3.24 31.00
C GLY A 11 -13.02 4.44 30.54
N GLY A 12 -11.73 4.43 30.89
CA GLY A 12 -10.81 5.54 30.69
C GLY A 12 -10.68 5.96 29.24
N HIS A 13 -11.53 6.88 28.80
CA HIS A 13 -11.38 7.62 27.57
C HIS A 13 -10.76 8.97 27.91
N GLY A 14 -9.42 9.01 27.93
CA GLY A 14 -8.66 10.26 28.00
C GLY A 14 -8.54 10.95 26.63
N PRO A 15 -7.90 12.13 26.57
CA PRO A 15 -7.68 12.83 25.31
C PRO A 15 -6.89 11.93 24.34
N ALA A 16 -7.34 11.87 23.09
CA ALA A 16 -6.67 11.08 22.06
C ALA A 16 -5.30 11.69 21.71
N LEU A 17 -4.27 10.85 21.64
CA LEU A 17 -2.93 11.23 21.23
C LEU A 17 -2.87 11.37 19.70
N PRO A 18 -2.60 12.56 19.13
CA PRO A 18 -2.40 12.68 17.68
C PRO A 18 -1.14 11.92 17.25
N LEU A 19 -1.26 11.11 16.19
CA LEU A 19 -0.15 10.33 15.64
C LEU A 19 0.38 10.94 14.33
N ALA A 20 -0.51 11.35 13.43
CA ALA A 20 -0.15 11.92 12.13
C ALA A 20 -1.26 12.82 11.59
N SER A 21 -0.91 13.79 10.76
CA SER A 21 -1.88 14.62 10.01
C SER A 21 -1.28 15.16 8.72
N ASN A 22 -2.15 15.41 7.74
CA ASN A 22 -1.83 16.08 6.48
C ASN A 22 -3.08 16.80 5.93
N GLY A 23 -3.00 17.31 4.70
CA GLY A 23 -4.14 18.01 4.06
C GLY A 23 -5.34 17.13 3.68
N VAL A 24 -5.23 15.80 3.82
CA VAL A 24 -6.30 14.83 3.50
C VAL A 24 -6.97 14.30 4.77
N GLY A 25 -6.23 14.18 5.88
CA GLY A 25 -6.76 13.63 7.11
C GLY A 25 -5.78 13.61 8.28
N ALA A 26 -6.21 12.98 9.37
CA ALA A 26 -5.43 12.83 10.59
C ALA A 26 -5.68 11.47 11.26
N VAL A 27 -4.71 10.99 12.03
CA VAL A 27 -4.80 9.75 12.81
C VAL A 27 -4.50 10.07 14.27
N SER A 28 -5.34 9.57 15.17
CA SER A 28 -5.17 9.71 16.62
C SER A 28 -5.40 8.39 17.36
N LEU A 29 -4.71 8.16 18.47
CA LEU A 29 -4.81 6.98 19.31
C LEU A 29 -5.51 7.32 20.63
N CYS A 30 -6.60 6.63 20.92
CA CYS A 30 -7.26 6.71 22.23
C CYS A 30 -6.44 5.91 23.27
N PRO A 31 -6.37 6.35 24.55
CA PRO A 31 -5.72 5.57 25.61
C PRO A 31 -6.23 4.14 25.77
N CYS A 32 -7.46 3.84 25.33
CA CYS A 32 -8.01 2.49 25.32
C CYS A 32 -7.48 1.61 24.15
N GLY A 33 -6.53 2.10 23.34
CA GLY A 33 -5.91 1.38 22.24
C GLY A 33 -6.62 1.51 20.89
N VAL A 34 -7.79 2.15 20.83
CA VAL A 34 -8.54 2.35 19.58
C VAL A 34 -7.92 3.49 18.76
N LEU A 35 -7.64 3.23 17.49
CA LEU A 35 -7.23 4.25 16.53
C LEU A 35 -8.45 4.94 15.92
N THR A 36 -8.32 6.24 15.68
CA THR A 36 -9.31 7.01 14.93
C THR A 36 -8.63 7.63 13.72
N LEU A 37 -9.09 7.28 12.52
CA LEU A 37 -8.73 7.92 11.26
C LEU A 37 -9.80 8.95 10.93
N HIS A 38 -9.40 10.21 10.79
CA HIS A 38 -10.25 11.34 10.41
C HIS A 38 -9.97 11.71 8.95
N LEU A 39 -11.02 11.76 8.13
CA LEU A 39 -10.98 12.13 6.72
C LEU A 39 -12.10 13.14 6.47
N ASN A 40 -11.79 14.42 6.26
CA ASN A 40 -12.71 15.56 6.03
C ASN A 40 -14.13 15.44 6.62
N CYS A 41 -15.01 14.65 6.01
CA CYS A 41 -16.42 14.48 6.39
C CYS A 41 -16.75 13.24 7.24
N PHE A 42 -15.80 12.35 7.55
CA PHE A 42 -16.05 11.18 8.39
C PHE A 42 -14.83 10.77 9.22
N SER A 43 -15.11 10.00 10.27
CA SER A 43 -14.08 9.37 11.09
C SER A 43 -14.35 7.88 11.23
N LEU A 44 -13.30 7.07 11.16
CA LEU A 44 -13.35 5.63 11.39
C LEU A 44 -12.62 5.29 12.68
N ARG A 45 -13.29 4.59 13.59
CA ARG A 45 -12.69 4.04 14.80
C ARG A 45 -12.37 2.57 14.59
N LEU A 46 -11.12 2.19 14.79
CA LEU A 46 -10.59 0.89 14.45
C LEU A 46 -9.78 0.35 15.62
N GLU A 47 -9.97 -0.92 15.94
CA GLU A 47 -9.01 -1.64 16.78
C GLU A 47 -7.67 -1.80 16.04
N PRO A 48 -6.54 -1.96 16.76
CA PRO A 48 -5.22 -2.07 16.13
C PRO A 48 -5.13 -3.12 15.02
N GLY A 49 -5.76 -4.29 15.21
CA GLY A 49 -5.79 -5.36 14.19
C GLY A 49 -6.52 -4.94 12.91
N ALA A 50 -7.69 -4.31 13.04
CA ALA A 50 -8.45 -3.82 11.89
C ALA A 50 -7.71 -2.72 11.13
N PHE A 51 -6.99 -1.85 11.85
CA PHE A 51 -6.14 -0.82 11.22
C PHE A 51 -4.98 -1.44 10.41
N GLN A 52 -4.34 -2.49 10.93
CA GLN A 52 -3.29 -3.21 10.21
C GLN A 52 -3.81 -3.87 8.92
N GLU A 53 -4.98 -4.52 8.97
CA GLU A 53 -5.58 -5.11 7.78
C GLU A 53 -6.01 -4.06 6.76
N LEU A 54 -6.59 -2.94 7.21
CA LEU A 54 -6.90 -1.80 6.32
C LEU A 54 -5.64 -1.26 5.63
N HIS A 55 -4.54 -1.12 6.36
CA HIS A 55 -3.26 -0.68 5.79
C HIS A 55 -2.75 -1.64 4.70
N LYS A 56 -2.85 -2.96 4.92
CA LYS A 56 -2.49 -3.96 3.90
C LYS A 56 -3.39 -3.84 2.65
N LEU A 57 -4.70 -3.72 2.83
CA LEU A 57 -5.64 -3.56 1.72
C LEU A 57 -5.36 -2.31 0.89
N LEU A 58 -5.08 -1.17 1.53
CA LEU A 58 -4.71 0.06 0.84
C LEU A 58 -3.38 -0.08 0.07
N GLY A 59 -2.41 -0.79 0.64
CA GLY A 59 -1.14 -1.09 -0.03
C GLY A 59 -1.32 -1.93 -1.30
N LEU A 60 -2.18 -2.94 -1.26
CA LEU A 60 -2.53 -3.74 -2.44
C LEU A 60 -3.22 -2.89 -3.51
N ALA A 61 -4.21 -2.09 -3.12
CA ALA A 61 -4.91 -1.19 -4.06
C ALA A 61 -3.96 -0.18 -4.71
N LEU A 62 -3.00 0.36 -3.94
CA LEU A 62 -1.98 1.26 -4.47
C LEU A 62 -1.05 0.57 -5.48
N GLY A 63 -0.77 -0.72 -5.27
CA GLY A 63 -0.02 -1.55 -6.22
C GLY A 63 -0.68 -1.63 -7.59
N GLU A 64 -2.00 -1.83 -7.63
CA GLU A 64 -2.80 -1.89 -8.87
C GLU A 64 -2.94 -0.52 -9.55
N LEU A 65 -3.00 0.56 -8.77
CA LEU A 65 -3.09 1.92 -9.30
C LEU A 65 -1.77 2.45 -9.84
N ARG A 66 -0.63 1.85 -9.45
CA ARG A 66 0.67 2.24 -9.98
C ARG A 66 0.73 1.78 -11.44
N PRO A 67 0.86 2.70 -12.43
CA PRO A 67 1.03 2.30 -13.81
C PRO A 67 2.19 1.30 -13.90
N PRO A 68 2.08 0.23 -14.72
CA PRO A 68 3.26 -0.55 -15.04
C PRO A 68 4.30 0.44 -15.54
N ALA A 69 5.44 0.52 -14.84
CA ALA A 69 6.56 1.35 -15.27
C ALA A 69 6.78 0.99 -16.73
N THR A 70 6.50 1.95 -17.62
CA THR A 70 6.50 1.79 -19.07
C THR A 70 7.63 0.86 -19.46
N ALA A 71 7.28 -0.38 -19.81
CA ALA A 71 8.23 -1.32 -20.37
C ALA A 71 8.77 -0.61 -21.61
N ALA A 72 10.05 -0.21 -21.53
CA ALA A 72 10.72 0.44 -22.64
C ALA A 72 10.51 -0.44 -23.89
N PRO A 73 10.24 0.15 -25.06
CA PRO A 73 10.08 -0.63 -26.28
C PRO A 73 11.40 -1.39 -26.51
N GLU A 74 11.36 -2.69 -26.26
CA GLU A 74 12.44 -3.60 -26.63
C GLU A 74 12.55 -3.49 -28.15
N ARG A 75 13.58 -2.76 -28.58
CA ARG A 75 13.83 -2.48 -29.99
C ARG A 75 14.02 -3.82 -30.67
N ILE A 76 13.04 -4.20 -31.49
CA ILE A 76 13.11 -5.32 -32.42
C ILE A 76 14.31 -5.07 -33.32
N GLY A 77 15.45 -5.64 -32.95
CA GLY A 77 16.67 -5.68 -33.74
C GLY A 77 16.51 -6.71 -34.84
N ILE A 78 15.94 -6.29 -35.95
CA ILE A 78 15.97 -7.01 -37.22
C ILE A 78 17.38 -6.82 -37.79
N THR A 79 18.27 -7.80 -37.62
CA THR A 79 19.39 -8.00 -38.54
C THR A 79 19.54 -9.49 -38.79
N ALA A 80 18.81 -9.97 -39.78
CA ALA A 80 19.22 -11.12 -40.56
C ALA A 80 20.31 -10.62 -41.51
N GLU A 81 21.54 -11.13 -41.40
CA GLU A 81 22.44 -11.19 -42.56
C GLU A 81 23.43 -12.34 -42.39
N ALA A 82 23.65 -13.03 -43.51
CA ALA A 82 24.07 -14.41 -43.63
C ALA A 82 25.57 -14.62 -43.40
N GLN A 83 25.91 -15.79 -42.85
CA GLN A 83 27.27 -16.35 -42.95
C GLN A 83 27.18 -17.77 -43.53
N ALA A 84 27.02 -17.83 -44.86
CA ALA A 84 27.35 -19.00 -45.66
C ALA A 84 28.86 -18.92 -45.96
N SER A 85 29.69 -19.81 -45.43
CA SER A 85 30.05 -21.12 -46.01
C SER A 85 30.78 -21.03 -47.35
N SER A 86 31.96 -21.66 -47.36
CA SER A 86 32.68 -22.27 -48.49
C SER A 86 33.86 -21.49 -49.10
N GLY A 87 35.08 -21.99 -48.84
CA GLY A 87 36.19 -21.97 -49.81
C GLY A 87 35.85 -22.85 -51.04
N PRO A 88 36.70 -22.95 -52.08
CA PRO A 88 38.07 -23.48 -51.96
C PRO A 88 39.11 -22.89 -52.95
N GLY A 89 40.39 -23.25 -52.73
CA GLY A 89 41.36 -23.64 -53.77
C GLY A 89 41.84 -22.59 -54.78
N GLU A 90 43.10 -22.18 -54.65
CA GLU A 90 43.89 -21.74 -55.80
C GLU A 90 45.23 -22.47 -55.80
N ALA A 91 45.50 -23.11 -56.94
CA ALA A 91 46.72 -23.82 -57.27
C ALA A 91 47.39 -23.11 -58.46
N LEU A 92 48.70 -23.34 -58.62
CA LEU A 92 49.58 -22.98 -59.75
C LEU A 92 50.06 -21.51 -59.84
N HIS A 93 51.36 -21.29 -59.60
CA HIS A 93 52.37 -21.27 -60.68
C HIS A 93 53.79 -21.44 -60.11
#